data_AF-M1FJ20-F1
#
_entry.id   AF-M1FJ20-F1
#
_cell.length_a   1.000
_cell.length_b   1.000
_cell.length_c   1.000
_cell.angle_alpha   90.00
_cell.angle_beta   90.00
_cell.angle_gamma   90.00
#
_symmetry.space_group_name_H-M   'P 1'
#
loop_
_entity.id
_entity.type
_entity.pdbx_description
1 polymer ?
#
loop_
_entity_poly.entity_id
_entity_poly.type
_entity_poly.pdbx_seq_one_letter_code
_entity_poly.pdbx_strand_id
1 'polypeptide(L)'
;MMCYELRMNYLKGLEADTRRPYLEPIAQPGDAGWDVAPASVGDVEGFFGHLQQVLEEIDFHRRDKPRQLMARLRRLFQRAKLDQMEVNILRGVLSAVQKTAGASGVEQSTSDTGPHAPEQDQGKSHV
;
A
#
# COMPACT_ATOMS: atom_id res chain seq x y z
N MET A 1 -2.63 12.48 44.44
CA MET A 1 -3.41 11.26 44.10
C MET A 1 -4.90 11.57 43.95
N MET A 2 -5.53 12.26 44.91
CA MET A 2 -6.97 12.58 44.86
C MET A 2 -7.42 13.36 43.61
N CYS A 3 -6.65 14.33 43.11
CA CYS A 3 -7.05 15.07 41.89
C CYS A 3 -7.07 14.20 40.63
N TYR A 4 -6.21 13.18 40.56
CA TYR A 4 -6.18 12.23 39.44
C TYR A 4 -7.41 11.34 39.48
N GLU A 5 -7.75 10.79 40.64
CA GLU A 5 -8.93 9.97 40.82
C GLU A 5 -10.23 10.75 40.61
N LEU A 6 -10.30 12.01 41.09
CA LEU A 6 -11.46 12.88 40.87
C LEU A 6 -11.65 13.21 39.37
N ARG A 7 -10.57 13.55 38.66
CA ARG A 7 -10.60 13.80 37.22
C ARG A 7 -10.95 12.53 36.43
N MET A 8 -10.38 11.39 36.79
CA MET A 8 -10.66 10.12 36.12
C MET A 8 -12.10 9.66 36.38
N ASN A 9 -12.64 9.83 37.59
CA ASN A 9 -14.04 9.53 37.89
C ASN A 9 -15.00 10.50 37.18
N TYR A 10 -14.64 11.79 37.08
CA TYR A 10 -15.41 12.77 36.31
C TYR A 10 -15.43 12.42 34.80
N LEU A 11 -14.29 12.04 34.23
CA LEU A 11 -14.22 11.60 32.82
C LEU A 11 -14.98 10.29 32.58
N LYS A 12 -14.87 9.29 33.47
CA LYS A 12 -15.65 8.04 33.38
C LYS A 12 -17.15 8.27 33.55
N GLY A 13 -17.54 9.22 34.41
CA GLY A 13 -18.93 9.64 34.58
C GLY A 13 -19.48 10.35 33.34
N LEU A 14 -18.66 11.16 32.67
CA LEU A 14 -18.99 11.72 31.36
C LEU A 14 -19.12 10.62 30.30
N GLU A 15 -18.19 9.68 30.20
CA GLU A 15 -18.28 8.54 29.26
C GLU A 15 -19.56 7.72 29.47
N ALA A 16 -19.98 7.48 30.71
CA ALA A 16 -21.21 6.76 31.03
C ALA A 16 -22.51 7.54 30.72
N ASP A 17 -22.45 8.88 30.69
CA ASP A 17 -23.60 9.78 30.44
C ASP A 17 -23.61 10.34 28.99
N THR A 18 -22.64 9.95 28.15
CA THR A 18 -22.41 10.63 26.87
C THR A 18 -23.19 10.00 25.72
N ARG A 19 -24.43 10.46 25.64
CA ARG A 19 -25.17 10.75 24.42
C ARG A 19 -24.57 11.99 23.70
N ARG A 20 -23.25 12.09 23.54
CA ARG A 20 -22.58 13.19 22.79
C ARG A 20 -21.59 12.67 21.74
N PRO A 21 -22.01 12.57 20.48
CA PRO A 21 -21.19 12.05 19.37
C PRO A 21 -20.04 12.97 18.92
N TYR A 22 -19.70 14.01 19.69
CA TYR A 22 -18.75 15.06 19.28
C TYR A 22 -17.53 15.21 20.21
N LEU A 23 -17.42 14.43 21.28
CA LEU A 23 -16.28 14.46 22.22
C LEU A 23 -15.49 13.14 22.26
N GLU A 24 -15.70 12.26 21.29
CA GLU A 24 -14.95 11.01 21.20
C GLU A 24 -13.50 11.31 20.78
N PRO A 25 -12.51 10.80 21.53
CA PRO A 25 -11.11 10.96 21.15
C PRO A 25 -10.85 10.27 19.80
N ILE A 26 -10.52 11.06 18.79
CA ILE A 26 -10.16 10.67 17.39
C ILE A 26 -8.98 9.67 17.33
N ALA A 27 -8.33 9.39 18.46
CA ALA A 27 -7.11 8.60 18.56
C ALA A 27 -7.33 7.20 19.17
N GLN A 28 -8.58 6.77 19.38
CA GLN A 28 -8.84 5.41 19.84
C GLN A 28 -8.75 4.42 18.67
N PRO A 29 -7.92 3.36 18.77
CA PRO A 29 -7.91 2.29 17.77
C PRO A 29 -9.25 1.56 17.79
N GLY A 30 -10.07 1.76 16.75
CA GLY A 30 -11.47 1.29 16.69
C GLY A 30 -12.50 2.39 16.98
N ASP A 31 -12.26 3.60 16.45
CA ASP A 31 -13.14 4.76 16.59
C ASP A 31 -14.57 4.43 16.12
N ALA A 32 -15.56 4.66 16.98
CA ALA A 32 -16.96 4.33 16.72
C ALA A 32 -17.63 5.25 15.68
N GLY A 33 -16.89 6.25 15.16
CA GLY A 33 -17.41 7.26 14.26
C GLY A 33 -17.81 6.77 12.86
N TRP A 34 -17.34 5.60 12.45
CA TRP A 34 -17.68 4.98 11.18
C TRP A 34 -17.88 3.47 11.41
N ASP A 35 -19.12 3.03 11.65
CA ASP A 35 -19.49 1.61 11.83
C ASP A 35 -19.18 0.78 10.56
N VAL A 36 -17.91 0.52 10.31
CA VAL A 36 -17.43 -0.33 9.23
C VAL A 36 -16.77 -1.53 9.88
N ALA A 37 -17.19 -2.72 9.46
CA ALA A 37 -16.61 -3.94 9.98
C ALA A 37 -15.09 -3.97 9.73
N PRO A 38 -14.31 -4.55 10.67
CA PRO A 38 -12.89 -4.77 10.45
C PRO A 38 -12.70 -5.57 9.14
N ALA A 39 -11.66 -5.22 8.39
CA ALA A 39 -11.44 -5.84 7.09
C ALA A 39 -11.27 -7.35 7.21
N SER A 40 -11.81 -8.10 6.25
CA SER A 40 -11.59 -9.54 6.16
C SER A 40 -10.10 -9.84 5.97
N VAL A 41 -9.63 -10.96 6.53
CA VAL A 41 -8.26 -11.45 6.31
C VAL A 41 -7.93 -11.54 4.83
N GLY A 42 -8.89 -11.97 3.99
CA GLY A 42 -8.72 -12.06 2.55
C GLY A 42 -8.51 -10.69 1.88
N ASP A 43 -9.21 -9.67 2.34
CA ASP A 43 -9.11 -8.32 1.78
C ASP A 43 -7.78 -7.65 2.12
N VAL A 44 -7.33 -7.85 3.36
CA VAL A 44 -6.03 -7.39 3.86
C VAL A 44 -4.88 -8.11 3.13
N GLU A 45 -4.95 -9.42 2.95
CA GLU A 45 -3.93 -10.17 2.19
C GLU A 45 -3.90 -9.75 0.72
N GLY A 46 -5.06 -9.56 0.09
CA GLY A 46 -5.12 -9.06 -1.29
C GLY A 46 -4.58 -7.63 -1.42
N PHE A 47 -4.78 -6.78 -0.40
CA PHE A 47 -4.15 -5.46 -0.33
C PHE A 47 -2.62 -5.58 -0.25
N PHE A 48 -2.08 -6.48 0.58
CA PHE A 48 -0.64 -6.71 0.64
C PHE A 48 -0.07 -7.22 -0.69
N GLY A 49 -0.81 -8.06 -1.42
CA GLY A 49 -0.43 -8.49 -2.76
C GLY A 49 -0.35 -7.33 -3.75
N HIS A 50 -1.38 -6.49 -3.81
CA HIS A 50 -1.40 -5.31 -4.68
C HIS A 50 -0.30 -4.30 -4.31
N LEU A 51 -0.10 -4.06 -3.02
CA LEU A 51 0.97 -3.20 -2.51
C LEU A 51 2.35 -3.70 -2.95
N GLN A 52 2.58 -5.01 -2.92
CA GLN A 52 3.83 -5.59 -3.40
C GLN A 52 4.03 -5.37 -4.90
N GLN A 53 3.01 -5.66 -5.70
CA GLN A 53 3.08 -5.46 -7.14
C GLN A 53 3.41 -3.99 -7.48
N VAL A 54 2.71 -3.03 -6.88
CA VAL A 54 2.95 -1.59 -7.15
C VAL A 54 4.35 -1.17 -6.73
N LEU A 55 4.85 -1.64 -5.57
CA LEU A 55 6.20 -1.32 -5.11
C LEU A 55 7.30 -1.92 -6.00
N GLU A 56 7.03 -3.04 -6.66
CA GLU A 56 7.92 -3.63 -7.67
C GLU A 56 7.85 -2.84 -8.99
N GLU A 57 6.66 -2.46 -9.45
CA GLU A 57 6.47 -1.69 -10.68
C GLU A 57 7.14 -0.31 -10.66
N ILE A 58 7.16 0.37 -9.51
CA ILE A 58 7.80 1.68 -9.36
C ILE A 58 9.30 1.59 -9.03
N ASP A 59 9.89 0.39 -9.07
CA ASP A 59 11.29 0.09 -8.69
C ASP A 59 11.70 0.67 -7.32
N PHE A 60 10.76 0.69 -6.35
CA PHE A 60 11.06 1.18 -5.00
C PHE A 60 12.05 0.27 -4.27
N HIS A 61 12.11 -1.01 -4.65
CA HIS A 61 13.03 -1.98 -4.09
C HIS A 61 14.39 -1.98 -4.79
N ARG A 62 15.37 -1.28 -4.20
CA ARG A 62 16.78 -1.47 -4.58
C ARG A 62 17.24 -2.88 -4.21
N ARG A 63 17.85 -3.57 -5.19
CA ARG A 63 18.31 -4.98 -5.23
C ARG A 63 19.18 -5.48 -4.06
N ASP A 64 19.56 -4.63 -3.12
CA ASP A 64 20.58 -4.89 -2.10
C ASP A 64 20.01 -5.25 -0.71
N LYS A 65 18.69 -5.18 -0.50
CA LYS A 65 18.06 -5.62 0.77
C LYS A 65 16.78 -6.44 0.54
N PRO A 66 16.92 -7.75 0.26
CA PRO A 66 15.79 -8.58 -0.04
C PRO A 66 14.99 -8.89 1.24
N ARG A 67 13.67 -8.71 1.18
CA ARG A 67 12.62 -9.35 2.03
C ARG A 67 12.21 -8.71 3.36
N GLN A 68 12.89 -7.68 3.89
CA GLN A 68 12.42 -7.06 5.15
C GLN A 68 11.33 -6.00 4.98
N LEU A 69 11.23 -5.33 3.83
CA LEU A 69 10.28 -4.23 3.65
C LEU A 69 8.83 -4.72 3.80
N MET A 70 8.46 -5.79 3.07
CA MET A 70 7.12 -6.37 3.16
C MET A 70 6.77 -6.82 4.57
N ALA A 71 7.70 -7.46 5.29
CA ALA A 71 7.50 -7.85 6.67
C ALA A 71 7.26 -6.65 7.60
N ARG A 72 7.97 -5.53 7.38
CA ARG A 72 7.79 -4.29 8.15
C ARG A 72 6.45 -3.62 7.83
N LEU A 73 6.07 -3.56 6.56
CA LEU A 73 4.79 -3.01 6.12
C LEU A 73 3.61 -3.82 6.69
N ARG A 74 3.68 -5.15 6.61
CA ARG A 74 2.66 -6.04 7.22
C ARG A 74 2.48 -5.75 8.70
N ARG A 75 3.59 -5.69 9.47
CA ARG A 75 3.54 -5.35 10.90
C ARG A 75 2.98 -3.95 11.16
N LEU A 76 3.29 -2.98 10.31
CA LEU A 76 2.79 -1.61 10.44
C LEU A 76 1.26 -1.57 10.29
N PHE A 77 0.73 -2.12 9.21
CA PHE A 77 -0.71 -2.10 8.92
C PHE A 77 -1.51 -3.03 9.85
N GLN A 78 -0.92 -4.13 10.32
CA GLN A 78 -1.54 -4.98 11.34
C GLN A 78 -1.73 -4.25 12.69
N ARG A 79 -0.85 -3.32 13.04
CA ARG A 79 -1.01 -2.49 14.26
C ARG A 79 -2.12 -1.46 14.12
N ALA A 80 -2.41 -1.02 12.90
CA ALA A 80 -3.47 -0.06 12.61
C ALA A 80 -4.87 -0.68 12.71
N LYS A 81 -5.00 -2.02 12.60
CA LYS A 81 -6.28 -2.75 12.60
C LYS A 81 -7.26 -2.20 11.56
N LEU A 82 -6.88 -2.31 10.29
CA LEU A 82 -7.61 -1.68 9.19
C LEU A 82 -9.06 -2.16 9.06
N ASP A 83 -9.95 -1.21 8.79
CA ASP A 83 -11.35 -1.47 8.44
C ASP A 83 -11.54 -1.67 6.94
N GLN A 84 -12.68 -2.24 6.54
CA GLN A 84 -12.97 -2.53 5.13
C GLN A 84 -12.88 -1.28 4.24
N MET A 85 -13.38 -0.16 4.75
CA MET A 85 -13.36 1.13 4.04
C MET A 85 -11.93 1.63 3.85
N GLU A 86 -11.08 1.51 4.86
CA GLU A 86 -9.69 1.92 4.78
C GLU A 86 -8.91 1.07 3.76
N VAL A 87 -9.13 -0.24 3.75
CA VAL A 87 -8.54 -1.14 2.75
C VAL A 87 -8.95 -0.73 1.33
N ASN A 88 -10.22 -0.38 1.12
CA ASN A 88 -10.71 0.08 -0.18
C ASN A 88 -10.06 1.39 -0.61
N ILE A 89 -9.92 2.35 0.31
CA ILE A 89 -9.24 3.63 0.05
C ILE A 89 -7.78 3.38 -0.33
N LEU A 90 -7.07 2.56 0.45
CA LEU A 90 -5.66 2.23 0.21
C LEU A 90 -5.47 1.53 -1.14
N ARG A 91 -6.34 0.59 -1.52
CA ARG A 91 -6.32 -0.02 -2.87
C ARG A 91 -6.57 1.01 -3.97
N GLY A 92 -7.50 1.94 -3.77
CA GLY A 92 -7.74 3.03 -4.72
C GLY A 92 -6.51 3.90 -4.95
N VAL A 93 -5.79 4.23 -3.88
CA VAL A 93 -4.50 4.95 -3.96
C VAL A 93 -3.47 4.13 -4.76
N LEU A 94 -3.33 2.84 -4.48
CA LEU A 94 -2.41 1.96 -5.21
C LEU A 94 -2.75 1.87 -6.70
N SER A 95 -4.04 1.78 -7.06
CA SER A 95 -4.49 1.81 -8.46
C SER A 95 -4.14 3.13 -9.16
N ALA A 96 -4.26 4.26 -8.46
CA ALA A 96 -3.89 5.57 -9.02
C ALA A 96 -2.37 5.69 -9.23
N VAL A 97 -1.57 5.18 -8.30
CA VAL A 97 -0.11 5.11 -8.43
C VAL A 97 0.28 4.25 -9.63
N GLN A 98 -0.30 3.06 -9.74
CA GLN A 98 -0.07 2.13 -10.86
C GLN A 98 -0.43 2.74 -12.22
N LYS A 99 -1.55 3.48 -12.30
CA LYS A 99 -1.92 4.21 -13.53
C LYS A 99 -0.86 5.23 -13.94
N THR A 100 -0.30 5.95 -12.97
CA THR A 100 0.73 6.96 -13.23
C THR A 100 2.05 6.31 -13.62
N ALA A 101 2.44 5.23 -12.94
CA ALA A 101 3.65 4.48 -13.24
C ALA A 101 3.59 3.80 -14.62
N GLY A 102 2.45 3.18 -14.95
CA GLY A 102 2.21 2.57 -16.27
C GLY A 102 2.19 3.59 -17.41
N ALA A 103 1.76 4.84 -17.15
CA ALA A 103 1.87 5.92 -18.13
C ALA A 103 3.32 6.32 -18.44
N SER A 104 4.26 6.07 -17.53
CA SER A 104 5.69 6.34 -17.72
C SER A 104 6.46 5.16 -18.36
N GLY A 105 5.85 3.98 -18.49
CA GLY A 105 6.50 2.74 -18.95
C GLY A 105 6.38 2.40 -20.44
N VAL A 106 5.76 3.25 -21.27
CA VAL A 106 5.48 2.94 -22.69
C VAL A 106 6.67 3.23 -23.64
N GLU A 107 7.80 3.78 -23.17
CA GLU A 107 8.93 4.18 -24.05
C GLU A 107 10.09 3.17 -24.20
N GLN A 108 9.93 1.90 -23.81
CA GLN A 108 11.01 0.90 -23.98
C GLN A 108 10.52 -0.42 -24.56
N SER A 109 10.17 -0.46 -25.85
CA SER A 109 10.14 -1.67 -26.69
C SER A 109 9.88 -1.38 -28.19
N THR A 110 10.61 -0.45 -28.83
CA THR A 110 10.72 -0.43 -30.31
C THR A 110 12.07 0.15 -30.79
N SER A 111 13.18 -0.45 -30.36
CA SER A 111 14.42 -0.49 -31.13
C SER A 111 15.01 -1.86 -30.79
N ASP A 112 14.99 -2.85 -31.67
CA ASP A 112 15.89 -2.89 -32.82
C ASP A 112 15.49 -4.10 -33.68
N THR A 113 14.81 -3.90 -34.80
CA THR A 113 14.83 -4.87 -35.91
C THR A 113 14.56 -4.15 -37.23
N GLY A 114 15.64 -3.78 -37.90
CA GLY A 114 15.67 -3.59 -39.35
C GLY A 114 16.77 -2.63 -39.80
N PRO A 115 17.42 -2.82 -40.96
CA PRO A 115 17.66 -4.04 -41.76
C PRO A 115 19.16 -4.35 -41.88
N HIS A 116 19.56 -5.62 -41.71
CA HIS A 116 20.95 -6.01 -41.96
C HIS A 116 21.13 -6.43 -43.43
N ALA A 117 21.59 -5.49 -44.26
CA ALA A 117 22.37 -5.75 -45.48
C ALA A 117 23.30 -4.55 -45.70
N PRO A 118 24.61 -4.79 -45.89
CA PRO A 118 25.07 -4.96 -47.26
C PRO A 118 26.06 -6.10 -47.48
N GLU A 119 26.05 -6.49 -48.74
CA GLU A 119 26.92 -7.38 -49.50
C GLU A 119 28.37 -6.86 -49.61
N GLN A 120 29.37 -7.75 -49.50
CA GLN A 120 30.40 -7.96 -50.54
C GLN A 120 31.48 -9.00 -50.13
N ASP A 121 31.47 -10.09 -50.89
CA ASP A 121 32.59 -10.76 -51.55
C ASP A 121 33.97 -10.88 -50.86
N GLN A 122 34.33 -12.12 -50.51
CA GLN A 122 35.56 -12.76 -51.00
C GLN A 122 35.64 -14.22 -50.51
N GLY A 123 35.45 -15.16 -51.44
CA GLY A 123 35.57 -16.60 -51.18
C GLY A 123 36.00 -17.33 -52.43
N LYS A 124 37.32 -17.30 -52.70
CA LYS A 124 38.01 -18.12 -53.69
C LYS A 124 37.68 -19.62 -53.53
N SER A 125 37.79 -20.32 -54.66
CA SER A 125 37.91 -21.78 -54.83
C SER A 125 36.59 -22.54 -55.03
N HIS A 126 36.26 -22.88 -56.29
CA HIS A 126 36.31 -24.28 -56.75
C HIS A 126 36.09 -24.39 -58.29
N VAL A 127 36.95 -25.19 -58.94
CA VAL A 127 36.91 -25.80 -60.29
C VAL A 127 37.10 -24.89 -61.51
#